data_AF-A0A433STF1-F1
#
_entry.id   AF-A0A433STF1-F1
#
_cell.length_a   1.000
_cell.length_b   1.000
_cell.length_c   1.000
_cell.angle_alpha   90.00
_cell.angle_beta   90.00
_cell.angle_gamma   90.00
#
_symmetry.space_group_name_H-M   'P 1'
#
loop_
_entity.id
_entity.type
_entity.pdbx_description
1 polymer ?
#
loop_
_entity_poly.entity_id
_entity_poly.type
_entity_poly.pdbx_seq_one_letter_code
_entity_poly.pdbx_strand_id
1 'polypeptide(L)'
;GRLNRKTLFSSDLRSQWVQQQLKTVWDNYLDGINFDIEYACSPSQKYFKKSYTALVKETSDVFRQMMPHTQISVDVIAEATSHYRAYDYQGLAKYSDFFFIMAYDESVHKVGPNSGYHAAHWAITSYLRHKIPASKLVLGLPWYGDLYHCSSFDGEHCMPHWSHPISQVCYCGIMNTLNSVPDNYRWNSSSQTPYFSYKDGDKLYQIQYDNPESLGLKYKLASDMGIRGVGMWHIDCLDFSASDSAEKMRKSMFDPLPTWKEQKKDALKYVSEGDYASDVKDKFYSFLSPQDTVKQII
;
A
#
# COMPACT_ATOMS: atom_id res chain seq x y z
N GLY A 1 20.18 -4.65 5.90
CA GLY A 1 21.26 -3.64 6.04
C GLY A 1 21.13 -2.54 4.99
N ARG A 2 21.56 -1.31 5.27
CA ARG A 2 21.31 -0.14 4.39
C ARG A 2 21.97 -0.33 3.01
N LEU A 3 21.17 -0.58 1.99
CA LEU A 3 21.61 -0.63 0.60
C LEU A 3 21.91 0.80 0.12
N ASN A 4 23.09 1.03 -0.43
CA ASN A 4 23.46 2.31 -1.03
C ASN A 4 23.70 2.17 -2.54
N ARG A 5 23.82 3.30 -3.25
CA ARG A 5 24.02 3.31 -4.72
C ARG A 5 25.30 2.58 -5.15
N LYS A 6 26.38 2.63 -4.37
CA LYS A 6 27.62 1.91 -4.67
C LYS A 6 27.38 0.39 -4.69
N THR A 7 26.68 -0.13 -3.68
CA THR A 7 26.29 -1.53 -3.62
C THR A 7 25.35 -1.89 -4.77
N LEU A 8 24.32 -1.07 -5.01
CA LEU A 8 23.34 -1.31 -6.07
C LEU A 8 24.00 -1.44 -7.46
N PHE A 9 24.97 -0.58 -7.77
CA PHE A 9 25.57 -0.49 -9.10
C PHE A 9 26.67 -1.53 -9.37
N SER A 10 27.26 -2.13 -8.34
CA SER A 10 28.30 -3.16 -8.49
C SER A 10 27.74 -4.58 -8.36
N SER A 11 27.97 -5.42 -9.36
CA SER A 11 27.50 -6.82 -9.35
C SER A 11 28.06 -7.61 -8.17
N ASP A 12 29.35 -7.43 -7.85
CA ASP A 12 30.00 -8.14 -6.75
C ASP A 12 29.45 -7.69 -5.40
N LEU A 13 29.23 -6.38 -5.23
CA LEU A 13 28.67 -5.84 -3.99
C LEU A 13 27.20 -6.21 -3.83
N ARG A 14 26.40 -6.26 -4.90
CA ARG A 14 25.04 -6.81 -4.84
C ARG A 14 25.06 -8.27 -4.41
N SER A 15 25.90 -9.09 -5.02
CA SER A 15 26.02 -10.52 -4.68
C SER A 15 26.37 -10.72 -3.21
N GLN A 16 27.35 -9.96 -2.68
CA GLN A 16 27.71 -10.00 -1.26
C GLN A 16 26.54 -9.55 -0.37
N TRP A 17 25.84 -8.48 -0.76
CA TRP A 17 24.69 -7.99 -0.01
C TRP A 17 23.53 -8.99 0.02
N VAL A 18 23.26 -9.69 -1.09
CA VAL A 18 22.23 -10.74 -1.19
C VAL A 18 22.56 -11.89 -0.25
N GLN A 19 23.81 -12.36 -0.21
CA GLN A 19 24.24 -13.41 0.73
C GLN A 19 24.08 -12.98 2.19
N GLN A 20 24.39 -11.72 2.50
CA GLN A 20 24.16 -11.15 3.84
C GLN A 20 22.67 -11.09 4.20
N GLN A 21 21.79 -10.75 3.25
CA GLN A 21 20.36 -10.73 3.52
C GLN A 21 19.80 -12.15 3.68
N LEU A 22 20.25 -13.12 2.87
CA LEU A 22 19.87 -14.52 3.04
C LEU A 22 20.22 -15.01 4.45
N LYS A 23 21.44 -14.73 4.92
CA LYS A 23 21.86 -15.05 6.30
C LYS A 23 20.98 -14.35 7.34
N THR A 24 20.63 -13.08 7.12
CA THR A 24 19.77 -12.33 8.03
C THR A 24 18.37 -12.95 8.11
N VAL A 25 17.79 -13.30 6.96
CA VAL A 25 16.48 -13.95 6.87
C VAL A 25 16.49 -15.31 7.57
N TRP A 26 17.53 -16.12 7.32
CA TRP A 26 17.72 -17.41 7.98
C TRP A 26 17.87 -17.30 9.50
N ASP A 27 18.81 -16.48 9.97
CA ASP A 27 19.15 -16.38 11.40
C ASP A 27 18.02 -15.80 12.26
N ASN A 28 17.13 -15.02 11.65
CA ASN A 28 16.02 -14.35 12.34
C ASN A 28 14.67 -15.03 12.06
N TYR A 29 14.66 -16.21 11.44
CA TYR A 29 13.43 -16.96 11.13
C TYR A 29 12.40 -16.14 10.35
N LEU A 30 12.88 -15.31 9.40
CA LEU A 30 12.01 -14.48 8.58
C LEU A 30 11.55 -15.27 7.34
N ASP A 31 10.33 -14.98 6.89
CA ASP A 31 9.73 -15.62 5.73
C ASP A 31 10.11 -14.94 4.41
N GLY A 32 10.99 -13.94 4.40
CA GLY A 32 11.27 -13.20 3.18
C GLY A 32 11.99 -11.88 3.33
N ILE A 33 11.94 -11.08 2.27
CA ILE A 33 12.52 -9.73 2.21
C ILE A 33 11.62 -8.79 1.41
N ASN A 34 11.42 -7.58 1.95
CA ASN A 34 10.79 -6.47 1.26
C ASN A 34 11.83 -5.46 0.78
N PHE A 35 11.71 -5.00 -0.47
CA PHE A 35 12.54 -3.94 -1.03
C PHE A 35 11.81 -2.59 -1.00
N ASP A 36 12.21 -1.74 -0.06
CA ASP A 36 11.79 -0.34 0.00
C ASP A 36 12.91 0.57 -0.53
N ILE A 37 13.03 0.67 -1.87
CA ILE A 37 13.99 1.58 -2.51
C ILE A 37 13.24 2.80 -3.04
N GLU A 38 13.47 3.92 -2.37
CA GLU A 38 12.75 5.18 -2.58
C GLU A 38 13.51 6.23 -3.41
N TYR A 39 14.60 5.84 -4.08
CA TYR A 39 15.44 6.78 -4.83
C TYR A 39 14.73 7.38 -6.05
N ALA A 40 14.84 8.70 -6.23
CA ALA A 40 14.47 9.33 -7.50
C ALA A 40 15.17 8.64 -8.69
N CYS A 41 14.38 8.25 -9.68
CA CYS A 41 14.80 7.62 -10.92
C CYS A 41 13.95 8.15 -12.07
N SER A 42 14.54 9.00 -12.91
CA SER A 42 13.89 9.52 -14.11
C SER A 42 13.80 8.45 -15.22
N PRO A 43 12.92 8.65 -16.23
CA PRO A 43 12.78 7.71 -17.33
C PRO A 43 14.09 7.38 -18.07
N SER A 44 15.04 8.32 -18.11
CA SER A 44 16.33 8.18 -18.83
C SER A 44 17.41 7.42 -18.05
N GLN A 45 17.23 7.19 -16.74
CA GLN A 45 18.24 6.55 -15.88
C GLN A 45 18.29 5.01 -16.04
N LYS A 46 18.51 4.54 -17.27
CA LYS A 46 18.52 3.11 -17.65
C LYS A 46 19.42 2.25 -16.77
N TYR A 47 20.59 2.77 -16.36
CA TYR A 47 21.53 2.03 -15.53
C TYR A 47 20.99 1.75 -14.12
N PHE A 48 20.29 2.72 -13.51
CA PHE A 48 19.64 2.52 -12.21
C PHE A 48 18.56 1.43 -12.32
N LYS A 49 17.67 1.55 -13.30
CA LYS A 49 16.58 0.58 -13.52
C LYS A 49 17.09 -0.86 -13.70
N LYS A 50 18.13 -1.02 -14.52
CA LYS A 50 18.79 -2.32 -14.73
C LYS A 50 19.43 -2.84 -13.46
N SER A 51 20.11 -1.99 -12.70
CA SER A 51 20.79 -2.39 -11.47
C SER A 51 19.82 -2.80 -10.37
N TYR A 52 18.68 -2.11 -10.25
CA TYR A 52 17.63 -2.49 -9.30
C TYR A 52 16.94 -3.79 -9.71
N THR A 53 16.60 -3.94 -10.98
CA THR A 53 16.05 -5.20 -11.49
C THR A 53 17.02 -6.37 -11.29
N ALA A 54 18.32 -6.15 -11.51
CA ALA A 54 19.36 -7.15 -11.27
C ALA A 54 19.44 -7.53 -9.78
N LEU A 55 19.35 -6.57 -8.87
CA LEU A 55 19.33 -6.85 -7.43
C LEU A 55 18.16 -7.77 -7.03
N VAL A 56 16.94 -7.44 -7.48
CA VAL A 56 15.75 -8.25 -7.16
C VAL A 56 15.84 -9.62 -7.82
N LYS A 57 16.37 -9.70 -9.04
CA LYS A 57 16.64 -10.98 -9.72
C LYS A 57 17.64 -11.83 -8.95
N GLU A 58 18.81 -11.29 -8.63
CA GLU A 58 19.88 -12.00 -7.91
C GLU A 58 19.37 -12.49 -6.54
N THR A 59 18.58 -11.67 -5.85
CA THR A 59 17.92 -12.06 -4.59
C THR A 59 16.96 -13.21 -4.82
N SER A 60 16.05 -13.10 -5.80
CA SER A 60 15.10 -14.16 -6.17
C SER A 60 15.78 -15.48 -6.48
N ASP A 61 16.83 -15.46 -7.30
CA ASP A 61 17.53 -16.68 -7.70
C ASP A 61 18.17 -17.37 -6.49
N VAL A 62 18.88 -16.61 -5.64
CA VAL A 62 19.55 -17.15 -4.44
C VAL A 62 18.52 -17.63 -3.40
N PHE A 63 17.52 -16.81 -3.10
CA PHE A 63 16.52 -17.13 -2.07
C PHE A 63 15.69 -18.34 -2.47
N ARG A 64 15.19 -18.41 -3.71
CA ARG A 64 14.39 -19.56 -4.16
C ARG A 64 15.21 -20.87 -4.20
N GLN A 65 16.51 -20.78 -4.44
CA GLN A 65 17.38 -21.96 -4.38
C GLN A 65 17.60 -22.47 -2.96
N MET A 66 17.78 -21.56 -1.99
CA MET A 66 18.19 -21.90 -0.63
C MET A 66 17.00 -22.03 0.35
N MET A 67 15.95 -21.26 0.12
CA MET A 67 14.76 -21.14 0.96
C MET A 67 13.52 -20.99 0.04
N PRO A 68 13.04 -22.07 -0.61
CA PRO A 68 12.07 -22.01 -1.71
C PRO A 68 10.70 -21.41 -1.35
N HIS A 69 10.41 -21.24 -0.06
CA HIS A 69 9.17 -20.66 0.44
C HIS A 69 9.29 -19.17 0.83
N THR A 70 10.46 -18.55 0.66
CA THR A 70 10.62 -17.13 0.97
C THR A 70 9.78 -16.26 0.05
N GLN A 71 9.24 -15.20 0.61
CA GLN A 71 8.51 -14.16 -0.10
C GLN A 71 9.42 -12.96 -0.41
N ILE A 72 9.32 -12.44 -1.63
CA ILE A 72 10.03 -11.26 -2.08
C ILE A 72 9.02 -10.22 -2.52
N SER A 73 8.99 -9.08 -1.85
CA SER A 73 8.11 -7.96 -2.17
C SER A 73 8.89 -6.70 -2.50
N VAL A 74 8.21 -5.76 -3.17
CA VAL A 74 8.80 -4.47 -3.54
C VAL A 74 7.77 -3.39 -3.26
N ASP A 75 8.17 -2.37 -2.49
CA ASP A 75 7.36 -1.18 -2.30
C ASP A 75 7.48 -0.30 -3.53
N VAL A 76 6.33 0.12 -4.06
CA VAL A 76 6.26 0.92 -5.28
C VAL A 76 5.39 2.15 -5.05
N ILE A 77 5.74 3.25 -5.70
CA ILE A 77 4.99 4.51 -5.62
C ILE A 77 3.53 4.32 -6.06
N ALA A 78 2.63 5.16 -5.53
CA ALA A 78 1.20 5.16 -5.86
C ALA A 78 0.87 5.30 -7.36
N GLU A 79 1.82 5.64 -8.24
CA GLU A 79 1.55 5.84 -9.67
C GLU A 79 2.66 5.28 -10.56
N ALA A 80 2.35 4.23 -11.31
CA ALA A 80 3.30 3.59 -12.25
C ALA A 80 3.75 4.51 -13.41
N THR A 81 2.98 5.57 -13.70
CA THR A 81 3.29 6.58 -14.72
C THR A 81 4.17 7.71 -14.20
N SER A 82 4.49 7.74 -12.90
CA SER A 82 5.32 8.78 -12.31
C SER A 82 6.72 8.82 -12.94
N HIS A 83 7.15 10.03 -13.31
CA HIS A 83 8.52 10.28 -13.77
C HIS A 83 9.54 10.37 -12.62
N TYR A 84 9.07 10.39 -11.36
CA TYR A 84 9.94 10.55 -10.20
C TYR A 84 10.61 9.23 -9.78
N ARG A 85 9.87 8.10 -9.84
CA ARG A 85 10.38 6.75 -9.55
C ARG A 85 10.08 5.80 -10.70
N ALA A 86 10.47 6.19 -11.93
CA ALA A 86 10.20 5.46 -13.16
C ALA A 86 11.05 4.18 -13.28
N TYR A 87 10.91 3.25 -12.35
CA TYR A 87 11.65 1.97 -12.33
C TYR A 87 11.21 1.03 -13.46
N ASP A 88 11.94 -0.07 -13.65
CA ASP A 88 11.53 -1.14 -14.56
C ASP A 88 10.52 -2.05 -13.84
N TYR A 89 9.26 -1.61 -13.76
CA TYR A 89 8.22 -2.34 -13.03
C TYR A 89 7.95 -3.74 -13.59
N GLN A 90 8.09 -3.95 -14.90
CA GLN A 90 7.92 -5.28 -15.49
C GLN A 90 9.07 -6.20 -15.08
N GLY A 91 10.31 -5.69 -15.11
CA GLY A 91 11.49 -6.39 -14.61
C GLY A 91 11.38 -6.73 -13.13
N LEU A 92 11.00 -5.77 -12.29
CA LEU A 92 10.81 -5.98 -10.85
C LEU A 92 9.71 -7.01 -10.58
N ALA A 93 8.54 -6.87 -11.22
CA ALA A 93 7.42 -7.79 -11.06
C ALA A 93 7.74 -9.21 -11.54
N LYS A 94 8.68 -9.39 -12.47
CA LYS A 94 9.12 -10.71 -12.89
C LYS A 94 9.82 -11.48 -11.77
N TYR A 95 10.55 -10.78 -10.91
CA TYR A 95 11.42 -11.38 -9.89
C TYR A 95 10.91 -11.23 -8.46
N SER A 96 9.92 -10.38 -8.21
CA SER A 96 9.19 -10.35 -6.93
C SER A 96 7.92 -11.20 -6.99
N ASP A 97 7.40 -11.57 -5.83
CA ASP A 97 6.11 -12.26 -5.68
C ASP A 97 4.95 -11.28 -5.78
N PHE A 98 5.11 -10.08 -5.21
CA PHE A 98 4.14 -8.99 -5.34
C PHE A 98 4.77 -7.61 -5.15
N PHE A 99 3.98 -6.57 -5.46
CA PHE A 99 4.22 -5.17 -5.19
C PHE A 99 3.30 -4.71 -4.07
N PHE A 100 3.86 -3.98 -3.12
CA PHE A 100 3.11 -3.19 -2.16
C PHE A 100 3.03 -1.76 -2.70
N ILE A 101 1.85 -1.39 -3.23
CA ILE A 101 1.63 -0.05 -3.78
C ILE A 101 1.40 0.90 -2.61
N MET A 102 2.31 1.85 -2.39
CA MET A 102 2.21 2.86 -1.34
C MET A 102 1.17 3.93 -1.74
N ALA A 103 -0.13 3.62 -1.63
CA ALA A 103 -1.23 4.48 -2.04
C ALA A 103 -1.63 5.48 -0.94
N TYR A 104 -0.65 6.25 -0.50
CA TYR A 104 -0.73 7.29 0.53
C TYR A 104 0.32 8.38 0.25
N ASP A 105 0.39 9.41 1.11
CA ASP A 105 1.20 10.61 0.94
C ASP A 105 0.88 11.37 -0.36
N GLU A 106 -0.41 11.44 -0.72
CA GLU A 106 -0.86 12.06 -1.97
C GLU A 106 -0.78 13.60 -1.94
N SER A 107 -1.05 14.20 -0.76
CA SER A 107 -1.28 15.64 -0.60
C SER A 107 -0.05 16.38 -0.04
N VAL A 108 1.09 16.24 -0.71
CA VAL A 108 2.38 16.82 -0.30
C VAL A 108 2.54 18.33 -0.59
N HIS A 109 1.68 18.92 -1.43
CA HIS A 109 1.81 20.31 -1.90
C HIS A 109 0.56 21.19 -1.66
N LYS A 110 -0.46 20.62 -1.02
CA LYS A 110 -1.68 21.31 -0.60
C LYS A 110 -2.38 20.50 0.48
N VAL A 111 -3.27 21.12 1.24
CA VAL A 111 -4.17 20.37 2.13
C VAL A 111 -5.08 19.48 1.28
N GLY A 112 -5.17 18.21 1.65
CA GLY A 112 -6.00 17.23 0.96
C GLY A 112 -5.93 15.86 1.63
N PRO A 113 -6.65 14.86 1.10
CA PRO A 113 -6.61 13.51 1.64
C PRO A 113 -5.18 12.96 1.60
N ASN A 114 -4.78 12.25 2.66
CA ASN A 114 -3.53 11.47 2.68
C ASN A 114 -3.61 10.33 1.64
N SER A 115 -4.76 9.67 1.57
CA SER A 115 -5.07 8.62 0.59
C SER A 115 -6.50 8.82 0.10
N GLY A 116 -6.73 9.30 -1.12
CA GLY A 116 -8.07 9.49 -1.67
C GLY A 116 -8.56 8.25 -2.41
N TYR A 117 -9.87 7.96 -2.40
CA TYR A 117 -10.44 6.80 -3.11
C TYR A 117 -10.09 6.79 -4.61
N HIS A 118 -10.20 7.93 -5.29
CA HIS A 118 -9.90 8.02 -6.71
C HIS A 118 -8.42 7.81 -7.03
N ALA A 119 -7.53 8.29 -6.17
CA ALA A 119 -6.10 8.10 -6.32
C ALA A 119 -5.69 6.64 -6.00
N ALA A 120 -6.29 6.00 -5.00
CA ALA A 120 -6.14 4.56 -4.76
C ALA A 120 -6.60 3.72 -5.97
N HIS A 121 -7.72 4.08 -6.61
CA HIS A 121 -8.16 3.45 -7.86
C HIS A 121 -7.18 3.70 -9.01
N TRP A 122 -6.69 4.93 -9.15
CA TRP A 122 -5.65 5.25 -10.14
C TRP A 122 -4.38 4.44 -9.92
N ALA A 123 -3.98 4.26 -8.65
CA ALA A 123 -2.79 3.50 -8.29
C ALA A 123 -2.86 2.09 -8.85
N ILE A 124 -3.95 1.37 -8.58
CA ILE A 124 -4.16 0.01 -9.10
C ILE A 124 -4.19 0.01 -10.64
N THR A 125 -5.03 0.86 -11.24
CA THR A 125 -5.22 0.86 -12.70
C THR A 125 -3.95 1.23 -13.46
N SER A 126 -3.09 2.09 -12.90
CA SER A 126 -1.82 2.48 -13.51
C SER A 126 -0.87 1.27 -13.66
N TYR A 127 -0.74 0.42 -12.64
CA TYR A 127 0.08 -0.79 -12.69
C TYR A 127 -0.51 -1.87 -13.60
N LEU A 128 -1.84 -2.04 -13.60
CA LEU A 128 -2.51 -2.95 -14.55
C LEU A 128 -2.26 -2.52 -16.01
N ARG A 129 -2.34 -1.22 -16.30
CA ARG A 129 -2.00 -0.66 -17.63
C ARG A 129 -0.52 -0.86 -17.97
N HIS A 130 0.35 -0.85 -16.96
CA HIS A 130 1.77 -1.18 -17.08
C HIS A 130 2.06 -2.69 -17.25
N LYS A 131 1.00 -3.51 -17.40
CA LYS A 131 1.04 -4.97 -17.61
C LYS A 131 1.57 -5.75 -16.40
N ILE A 132 1.40 -5.19 -15.19
CA ILE A 132 1.66 -5.95 -13.96
C ILE A 132 0.41 -6.79 -13.65
N PRO A 133 0.54 -8.12 -13.42
CA PRO A 133 -0.61 -8.97 -13.11
C PRO A 133 -1.30 -8.53 -11.81
N ALA A 134 -2.63 -8.54 -11.80
CA ALA A 134 -3.42 -8.21 -10.60
C ALA A 134 -3.04 -9.06 -9.38
N SER A 135 -2.72 -10.34 -9.59
CA SER A 135 -2.26 -11.29 -8.56
C SER A 135 -0.90 -10.95 -7.93
N LYS A 136 -0.22 -9.92 -8.44
CA LYS A 136 1.01 -9.35 -7.89
C LYS A 136 0.81 -7.97 -7.26
N LEU A 137 -0.40 -7.43 -7.17
CA LEU A 137 -0.63 -6.10 -6.63
C LEU A 137 -1.29 -6.17 -5.26
N VAL A 138 -0.63 -5.58 -4.26
CA VAL A 138 -1.18 -5.32 -2.92
C VAL A 138 -1.37 -3.81 -2.79
N LEU A 139 -2.59 -3.37 -2.46
CA LEU A 139 -2.86 -1.96 -2.21
C LEU A 139 -2.52 -1.61 -0.76
N GLY A 140 -1.42 -0.88 -0.56
CA GLY A 140 -1.01 -0.36 0.73
C GLY A 140 -1.77 0.91 1.10
N LEU A 141 -2.39 0.93 2.28
CA LEU A 141 -3.24 2.02 2.75
C LEU A 141 -2.79 2.56 4.11
N PRO A 142 -2.97 3.86 4.40
CA PRO A 142 -2.44 4.45 5.61
C PRO A 142 -3.35 4.19 6.82
N TRP A 143 -2.74 3.81 7.94
CA TRP A 143 -3.36 3.83 9.28
C TRP A 143 -2.88 5.05 10.08
N TYR A 144 -2.52 6.11 9.36
CA TYR A 144 -2.17 7.43 9.88
C TYR A 144 -2.84 8.50 9.02
N GLY A 145 -2.74 9.75 9.45
CA GLY A 145 -3.19 10.91 8.71
C GLY A 145 -2.17 12.03 8.73
N ASP A 146 -2.43 13.04 7.91
CA ASP A 146 -1.59 14.21 7.74
C ASP A 146 -2.13 15.38 8.58
N LEU A 147 -1.28 15.92 9.46
CA LEU A 147 -1.55 17.11 10.26
C LEU A 147 -1.06 18.35 9.53
N TYR A 148 -1.95 19.33 9.36
CA TYR A 148 -1.65 20.63 8.79
C TYR A 148 -1.81 21.72 9.83
N HIS A 149 -0.85 22.65 9.89
CA HIS A 149 -1.00 23.91 10.63
C HIS A 149 -1.66 24.94 9.71
N CYS A 150 -2.83 25.45 10.10
CA CYS A 150 -3.61 26.40 9.32
C CYS A 150 -3.35 27.83 9.80
N SER A 151 -3.13 28.77 8.88
CA SER A 151 -3.09 30.21 9.18
C SER A 151 -4.49 30.78 9.37
N SER A 152 -5.46 30.24 8.63
CA SER A 152 -6.88 30.54 8.74
C SER A 152 -7.72 29.40 8.17
N PHE A 153 -9.04 29.53 8.28
CA PHE A 153 -10.00 28.68 7.57
C PHE A 153 -10.83 29.52 6.61
N ASP A 154 -11.07 28.98 5.42
CA ASP A 154 -12.14 29.43 4.52
C ASP A 154 -13.27 28.38 4.58
N GLY A 155 -14.28 28.66 5.39
CA GLY A 155 -15.26 27.65 5.80
C GLY A 155 -14.58 26.49 6.55
N GLU A 156 -14.60 25.30 5.95
CA GLU A 156 -13.94 24.10 6.50
C GLU A 156 -12.56 23.81 5.88
N HIS A 157 -12.15 24.62 4.89
CA HIS A 157 -10.89 24.44 4.20
C HIS A 157 -9.75 25.12 4.98
N CYS A 158 -8.76 24.33 5.38
CA CYS A 158 -7.54 24.83 5.99
C CYS A 158 -6.73 25.61 4.95
N MET A 159 -6.45 26.88 5.23
CA MET A 159 -5.43 27.64 4.53
C MET A 159 -4.10 27.37 5.23
N PRO A 160 -3.20 26.55 4.67
CA PRO A 160 -2.10 26.04 5.46
C PRO A 160 -0.97 27.08 5.55
N HIS A 161 -0.28 27.10 6.69
CA HIS A 161 0.91 27.93 6.90
C HIS A 161 2.08 27.48 6.00
N TRP A 162 2.15 26.19 5.67
CA TRP A 162 3.10 25.60 4.72
C TRP A 162 2.35 24.80 3.67
N SER A 163 2.92 24.64 2.47
CA SER A 163 2.29 23.86 1.40
C SER A 163 2.30 22.34 1.65
N HIS A 164 2.71 21.86 2.82
CA HIS A 164 2.83 20.44 3.14
C HIS A 164 2.38 20.17 4.58
N PRO A 165 2.03 18.92 4.94
CA PRO A 165 1.77 18.57 6.33
C PRO A 165 2.99 18.82 7.20
N ILE A 166 2.76 19.15 8.47
CA ILE A 166 3.82 19.38 9.46
C ILE A 166 4.24 18.07 10.14
N SER A 167 3.37 17.06 10.12
CA SER A 167 3.61 15.76 10.74
C SER A 167 2.58 14.73 10.25
N GLN A 168 2.95 13.46 10.33
CA GLN A 168 2.03 12.33 10.23
C GLN A 168 1.60 11.92 11.64
N VAL A 169 0.31 11.66 11.84
CA VAL A 169 -0.28 11.30 13.14
C VAL A 169 -0.93 9.93 13.01
N CYS A 170 -0.51 8.98 13.86
CA CYS A 170 -1.09 7.65 13.89
C CYS A 170 -2.58 7.68 14.27
N TYR A 171 -3.35 6.71 13.76
CA TYR A 171 -4.79 6.61 13.97
C TYR A 171 -5.20 6.68 15.45
N CYS A 172 -4.44 6.06 16.36
CA CYS A 172 -4.70 6.17 17.80
C CYS A 172 -4.63 7.61 18.32
N GLY A 173 -3.63 8.39 17.90
CA GLY A 173 -3.50 9.82 18.24
C GLY A 173 -4.57 10.69 17.58
N ILE A 174 -4.98 10.32 16.37
CA ILE A 174 -6.10 10.95 15.67
C ILE A 174 -7.39 10.78 16.46
N MET A 175 -7.71 9.55 16.86
CA MET A 175 -8.93 9.27 17.63
C MET A 175 -8.92 9.92 19.00
N ASN A 176 -7.76 9.97 19.68
CA ASN A 176 -7.63 10.69 20.95
C ASN A 176 -7.98 12.19 20.81
N THR A 177 -7.49 12.83 19.75
CA THR A 177 -7.81 14.23 19.47
C THR A 177 -9.29 14.38 19.11
N LEU A 178 -9.80 13.56 18.18
CA LEU A 178 -11.18 13.65 17.70
C LEU A 178 -12.20 13.42 18.83
N ASN A 179 -11.93 12.52 19.77
CA ASN A 179 -12.79 12.27 20.93
C ASN A 179 -12.97 13.51 21.83
N SER A 180 -12.03 14.47 21.77
CA SER A 180 -12.14 15.74 22.50
C SER A 180 -12.93 16.81 21.72
N VAL A 181 -13.14 16.60 20.42
CA VAL A 181 -13.84 17.52 19.50
C VAL A 181 -14.76 16.78 18.51
N PRO A 182 -15.67 15.90 18.97
CA PRO A 182 -16.43 15.00 18.09
C PRO A 182 -17.28 15.74 17.05
N ASP A 183 -17.81 16.91 17.41
CA ASP A 183 -18.64 17.75 16.54
C ASP A 183 -17.87 18.33 15.33
N ASN A 184 -16.54 18.24 15.34
CA ASN A 184 -15.69 18.72 14.25
C ASN A 184 -15.43 17.66 13.17
N TYR A 185 -15.90 16.43 13.34
CA TYR A 185 -15.82 15.39 12.32
C TYR A 185 -16.48 15.84 11.01
N ARG A 186 -15.78 15.64 9.88
CA ARG A 186 -16.30 15.90 8.54
C ARG A 186 -15.96 14.76 7.60
N TRP A 187 -16.83 14.54 6.63
CA TRP A 187 -16.63 13.59 5.55
C TRP A 187 -16.51 14.32 4.22
N ASN A 188 -15.40 14.11 3.50
CA ASN A 188 -15.24 14.63 2.16
C ASN A 188 -15.79 13.60 1.16
N SER A 189 -16.93 13.91 0.54
CA SER A 189 -17.59 13.03 -0.42
C SER A 189 -16.80 12.80 -1.71
N SER A 190 -15.94 13.76 -2.09
CA SER A 190 -15.13 13.65 -3.32
C SER A 190 -13.94 12.72 -3.15
N SER A 191 -13.25 12.77 -2.01
CA SER A 191 -12.13 11.85 -1.73
C SER A 191 -12.59 10.56 -1.05
N GLN A 192 -13.81 10.53 -0.53
CA GLN A 192 -14.35 9.47 0.33
C GLN A 192 -13.45 9.23 1.54
N THR A 193 -13.06 10.31 2.20
CA THR A 193 -12.20 10.28 3.39
C THR A 193 -12.69 11.26 4.45
N PRO A 194 -12.46 10.96 5.74
CA PRO A 194 -12.73 11.89 6.80
C PRO A 194 -11.63 12.95 6.97
N TYR A 195 -12.00 14.07 7.59
CA TYR A 195 -11.10 15.05 8.15
C TYR A 195 -11.75 15.73 9.35
N PHE A 196 -10.96 16.44 10.15
CA PHE A 196 -11.49 17.36 11.15
C PHE A 196 -10.49 18.46 11.42
N SER A 197 -11.02 19.59 11.90
CA SER A 197 -10.22 20.73 12.32
C SER A 197 -10.33 20.91 13.83
N TYR A 198 -9.30 21.45 14.48
CA TYR A 198 -9.34 21.79 15.90
C TYR A 198 -8.42 22.96 16.21
N LYS A 199 -8.60 23.55 17.40
CA LYS A 199 -7.75 24.61 17.94
C LYS A 199 -6.97 24.05 19.12
N ASP A 200 -5.68 24.36 19.18
CA ASP A 200 -4.84 24.13 20.36
C ASP A 200 -4.15 25.45 20.73
N GLY A 201 -4.60 26.04 21.84
CA GLY A 201 -4.28 27.43 22.18
C GLY A 201 -4.78 28.40 21.12
N ASP A 202 -3.85 29.10 20.46
CA ASP A 202 -4.14 30.01 19.33
C ASP A 202 -3.83 29.41 17.95
N LYS A 203 -3.36 28.17 17.90
CA LYS A 203 -3.02 27.49 16.65
C LYS A 203 -4.21 26.73 16.12
N LEU A 204 -4.35 26.77 14.80
CA LEU A 204 -5.40 26.08 14.06
C LEU A 204 -4.80 24.87 13.36
N TYR A 205 -5.46 23.73 13.48
CA TYR A 205 -5.00 22.48 12.90
C TYR A 205 -6.10 21.80 12.10
N GLN A 206 -5.71 21.05 11.08
CA GLN A 206 -6.58 20.13 10.37
C GLN A 206 -5.86 18.79 10.17
N ILE A 207 -6.57 17.70 10.40
CA ILE A 207 -6.09 16.33 10.17
C ILE A 207 -6.90 15.72 9.03
N GLN A 208 -6.19 15.23 8.02
CA GLN A 208 -6.74 14.48 6.88
C GLN A 208 -6.32 13.02 7.04
N TYR A 209 -7.27 12.08 7.08
CA TYR A 209 -6.96 10.71 7.50
C TYR A 209 -7.91 9.68 6.89
N ASP A 210 -7.65 8.41 7.20
CA ASP A 210 -8.51 7.28 6.89
C ASP A 210 -9.13 6.69 8.16
N ASN A 211 -10.40 6.29 8.08
CA ASN A 211 -11.11 5.60 9.14
C ASN A 211 -11.66 4.24 8.62
N PRO A 212 -12.31 3.42 9.46
CA PRO A 212 -12.88 2.14 9.03
C PRO A 212 -13.82 2.23 7.81
N GLU A 213 -14.57 3.33 7.67
CA GLU A 213 -15.47 3.55 6.54
C GLU A 213 -14.71 3.80 5.24
N SER A 214 -13.78 4.76 5.22
CA SER A 214 -12.98 5.07 4.02
C SER A 214 -12.06 3.91 3.62
N LEU A 215 -11.46 3.22 4.60
CA LEU A 215 -10.68 2.02 4.35
C LEU A 215 -11.56 0.89 3.78
N GLY A 216 -12.76 0.68 4.33
CA GLY A 216 -13.71 -0.30 3.81
C GLY A 216 -14.05 -0.10 2.33
N LEU A 217 -14.22 1.15 1.89
CA LEU A 217 -14.45 1.48 0.48
C LEU A 217 -13.25 1.11 -0.40
N LYS A 218 -12.03 1.39 0.05
CA LYS A 218 -10.79 1.07 -0.69
C LYS A 218 -10.44 -0.43 -0.66
N TYR A 219 -10.76 -1.12 0.44
CA TYR A 219 -10.65 -2.56 0.54
C TYR A 219 -11.61 -3.26 -0.41
N LYS A 220 -12.86 -2.79 -0.47
CA LYS A 220 -13.84 -3.27 -1.46
C LYS A 220 -13.36 -3.01 -2.88
N LEU A 221 -12.79 -1.82 -3.16
CA LEU A 221 -12.19 -1.50 -4.44
C LEU A 221 -11.10 -2.52 -4.83
N ALA A 222 -10.14 -2.82 -3.95
CA ALA A 222 -9.12 -3.83 -4.19
C ALA A 222 -9.72 -5.22 -4.49
N SER A 223 -10.73 -5.62 -3.71
CA SER A 223 -11.44 -6.88 -3.91
C SER A 223 -12.16 -6.93 -5.26
N ASP A 224 -12.90 -5.88 -5.62
CA ASP A 224 -13.67 -5.79 -6.88
C ASP A 224 -12.74 -5.77 -8.10
N MET A 225 -11.55 -5.20 -7.96
CA MET A 225 -10.51 -5.21 -9.00
C MET A 225 -9.72 -6.52 -9.08
N GLY A 226 -9.98 -7.48 -8.19
CA GLY A 226 -9.36 -8.80 -8.22
C GLY A 226 -7.84 -8.79 -8.02
N ILE A 227 -7.29 -7.77 -7.35
CA ILE A 227 -5.86 -7.72 -7.02
C ILE A 227 -5.52 -8.70 -5.89
N ARG A 228 -4.23 -8.90 -5.64
CA ARG A 228 -3.71 -9.88 -4.68
C ARG A 228 -4.24 -9.67 -3.26
N GLY A 229 -4.33 -8.42 -2.83
CA GLY A 229 -4.67 -8.10 -1.45
C GLY A 229 -4.58 -6.62 -1.12
N VAL A 230 -4.69 -6.35 0.18
CA VAL A 230 -4.48 -5.03 0.78
C VAL A 230 -3.45 -5.17 1.90
N GLY A 231 -2.72 -4.09 2.15
CA GLY A 231 -1.78 -3.97 3.24
C GLY A 231 -1.92 -2.60 3.91
N MET A 232 -1.23 -2.38 5.02
CA MET A 232 -1.31 -1.16 5.80
C MET A 232 0.04 -0.60 6.16
N TRP A 233 0.15 0.73 6.12
CA TRP A 233 1.25 1.48 6.70
C TRP A 233 0.73 2.37 7.83
N HIS A 234 1.04 2.11 9.09
CA HIS A 234 1.60 0.86 9.59
C HIS A 234 0.84 0.41 10.84
N ILE A 235 0.97 -0.87 11.19
CA ILE A 235 0.10 -1.53 12.17
C ILE A 235 0.15 -0.92 13.57
N ASP A 236 1.33 -0.48 14.01
CA ASP A 236 1.62 0.18 15.30
C ASP A 236 1.06 1.62 15.41
N CYS A 237 0.35 2.10 14.38
CA CYS A 237 -0.49 3.28 14.52
C CYS A 237 -1.82 3.03 15.25
N LEU A 238 -2.07 1.81 15.70
CA LEU A 238 -3.14 1.49 16.63
C LEU A 238 -2.64 1.42 18.07
N ASP A 239 -3.54 1.60 19.02
CA ASP A 239 -3.26 1.29 20.42
C ASP A 239 -3.34 -0.22 20.65
N PHE A 240 -2.25 -0.84 21.12
CA PHE A 240 -2.15 -2.27 21.45
C PHE A 240 -2.26 -2.57 22.95
N SER A 241 -2.63 -1.59 23.78
CA SER A 241 -2.93 -1.80 25.19
C SER A 241 -4.11 -2.77 25.38
N ALA A 242 -4.19 -3.35 26.59
CA ALA A 242 -5.26 -4.26 27.01
C ALA A 242 -6.56 -3.53 27.42
N SER A 243 -6.74 -2.26 27.04
CA SER A 243 -7.95 -1.51 27.36
C SER A 243 -9.10 -1.84 26.39
N ASP A 244 -10.33 -1.80 26.88
CA ASP A 244 -11.54 -1.99 26.04
C ASP A 244 -11.58 -1.02 24.85
N SER A 245 -11.13 0.22 25.05
CA SER A 245 -11.07 1.24 23.98
C SER A 245 -10.06 0.87 22.90
N ALA A 246 -8.89 0.35 23.28
CA ALA A 246 -7.87 -0.09 22.35
C ALA A 246 -8.33 -1.35 21.58
N GLU A 247 -8.97 -2.31 22.25
CA GLU A 247 -9.58 -3.47 21.61
C GLU A 247 -10.64 -3.08 20.59
N LYS A 248 -11.55 -2.16 20.94
CA LYS A 248 -12.57 -1.65 20.01
C LYS A 248 -11.96 -0.94 18.81
N MET A 249 -10.92 -0.13 19.01
CA MET A 249 -10.20 0.54 17.92
C MET A 249 -9.58 -0.48 16.97
N ARG A 250 -8.83 -1.46 17.49
CA ARG A 250 -8.25 -2.54 16.67
C ARG A 250 -9.36 -3.27 15.92
N LYS A 251 -10.39 -3.72 16.61
CA LYS A 251 -11.52 -4.39 15.97
C LYS A 251 -12.11 -3.55 14.83
N SER A 252 -12.34 -2.26 15.03
CA SER A 252 -12.90 -1.39 13.98
C SER A 252 -11.98 -1.22 12.76
N MET A 253 -10.66 -1.25 12.92
CA MET A 253 -9.72 -1.10 11.81
C MET A 253 -9.50 -2.41 11.06
N PHE A 254 -9.56 -3.56 11.75
CA PHE A 254 -9.46 -4.89 11.14
C PHE A 254 -10.80 -5.43 10.60
N ASP A 255 -11.95 -4.94 11.10
CA ASP A 255 -13.28 -5.39 10.70
C ASP A 255 -13.59 -5.21 9.20
N PRO A 256 -13.27 -4.07 8.57
CA PRO A 256 -13.57 -3.81 7.16
C PRO A 256 -12.71 -4.61 6.18
N LEU A 257 -11.65 -5.27 6.64
CA LEU A 257 -10.78 -6.05 5.77
C LEU A 257 -11.57 -7.14 5.04
N PRO A 258 -11.34 -7.32 3.73
CA PRO A 258 -12.11 -8.27 2.96
C PRO A 258 -11.72 -9.70 3.35
N THR A 259 -12.72 -10.59 3.33
CA THR A 259 -12.46 -12.03 3.36
C THR A 259 -12.06 -12.46 1.96
N TRP A 260 -10.78 -12.78 1.77
CA TRP A 260 -10.30 -13.25 0.49
C TRP A 260 -10.63 -14.74 0.36
N LYS A 261 -11.36 -15.11 -0.69
CA LYS A 261 -11.40 -16.51 -1.11
C LYS A 261 -10.03 -16.81 -1.70
N GLU A 262 -9.37 -17.89 -1.26
CA GLU A 262 -8.14 -18.37 -1.90
C GLU A 262 -8.31 -18.32 -3.42
N GLN A 263 -7.51 -17.48 -4.08
CA GLN A 263 -7.47 -17.49 -5.54
C GLN A 263 -6.92 -18.86 -5.94
N LYS A 264 -7.81 -19.79 -6.32
CA LYS A 264 -7.41 -21.01 -7.03
C LYS A 264 -6.54 -20.57 -8.20
N LYS A 265 -5.33 -21.12 -8.31
CA LYS A 265 -4.26 -20.78 -9.26
C LYS A 265 -4.68 -20.69 -10.75
N ASP A 266 -5.89 -21.09 -11.10
CA ASP A 266 -6.36 -21.26 -12.48
C ASP A 266 -7.30 -20.15 -13.00
N ALA A 267 -7.57 -19.09 -12.22
CA ALA A 267 -8.52 -18.03 -12.60
C ALA A 267 -7.86 -16.81 -13.29
N LEU A 268 -6.83 -17.00 -14.10
CA LEU A 268 -6.31 -15.96 -15.01
C LEU A 268 -6.46 -16.43 -16.46
N LYS A 269 -7.70 -16.48 -16.95
CA LYS A 269 -7.92 -16.38 -18.39
C LYS A 269 -7.71 -14.93 -18.78
N TYR A 270 -6.68 -14.69 -19.59
CA TYR A 270 -6.52 -13.48 -20.38
C TYR A 270 -7.86 -13.11 -21.02
N VAL A 271 -8.37 -11.92 -20.73
CA VAL A 271 -9.37 -11.29 -21.60
C VAL A 271 -8.59 -10.73 -22.78
N SER A 272 -8.49 -11.51 -23.86
CA SER A 272 -8.10 -10.97 -25.15
C SER A 272 -9.26 -10.14 -25.70
N GLU A 273 -8.91 -9.03 -26.33
CA GLU A 273 -9.83 -8.22 -27.15
C GLU A 273 -10.52 -9.11 -28.18
N GLY A 274 -11.86 -9.12 -28.19
CA GLY A 274 -12.66 -9.78 -29.23
C GLY A 274 -13.93 -10.45 -28.71
N ASP A 275 -15.05 -9.96 -29.24
CA ASP A 275 -16.30 -10.69 -29.47
C ASP A 275 -17.35 -10.79 -28.35
N TYR A 276 -18.25 -9.81 -28.39
CA TYR A 276 -19.69 -10.03 -28.20
C TYR A 276 -20.17 -11.14 -29.17
N ALA A 277 -20.43 -12.35 -28.68
CA ALA A 277 -21.42 -13.26 -29.27
C ALA A 277 -21.66 -14.53 -28.41
N SER A 278 -22.93 -14.71 -28.02
CA SER A 278 -23.68 -15.97 -27.93
C SER A 278 -23.17 -17.17 -27.11
N ASP A 279 -23.91 -17.42 -26.03
CA ASP A 279 -24.56 -18.69 -25.64
C ASP A 279 -23.77 -19.95 -25.19
N VAL A 280 -24.49 -20.70 -24.35
CA VAL A 280 -24.31 -22.08 -23.83
C VAL A 280 -23.66 -22.16 -22.43
N LYS A 281 -24.46 -22.12 -21.35
CA LYS A 281 -25.20 -23.22 -20.67
C LYS A 281 -24.37 -24.44 -20.21
N ASP A 282 -24.38 -24.61 -18.88
CA ASP A 282 -24.50 -25.86 -18.11
C ASP A 282 -23.47 -27.00 -18.32
N LYS A 283 -22.58 -27.20 -17.31
CA LYS A 283 -22.66 -28.31 -16.32
C LYS A 283 -21.33 -28.59 -15.57
N PHE A 284 -21.49 -29.08 -14.33
CA PHE A 284 -20.58 -29.92 -13.49
C PHE A 284 -19.41 -29.19 -12.79
N TYR A 285 -19.16 -29.24 -11.47
CA TYR A 285 -19.57 -30.13 -10.37
C TYR A 285 -19.76 -29.36 -9.03
N SER A 286 -20.64 -29.90 -8.19
CA SER A 286 -20.78 -29.65 -6.75
C SER A 286 -19.71 -30.37 -5.92
N PHE A 287 -19.58 -29.93 -4.66
CA PHE A 287 -18.73 -30.41 -3.56
C PHE A 287 -17.32 -29.82 -3.50
N LEU A 288 -17.15 -28.84 -2.62
CA LEU A 288 -16.17 -28.82 -1.53
C LEU A 288 -16.54 -27.64 -0.60
N SER A 289 -16.68 -27.92 0.70
CA SER A 289 -16.69 -26.90 1.76
C SER A 289 -15.35 -26.17 1.76
N PRO A 290 -15.35 -24.84 1.99
CA PRO A 290 -14.36 -24.29 2.90
C PRO A 290 -14.99 -23.20 3.78
N GLN A 291 -15.28 -23.55 5.04
CA GLN A 291 -15.21 -22.54 6.09
C GLN A 291 -13.75 -22.50 6.56
N ASP A 292 -13.01 -21.56 5.97
CA ASP A 292 -11.87 -20.87 6.59
C ASP A 292 -11.58 -19.66 5.71
N THR A 293 -12.48 -18.66 5.75
CA THR A 293 -12.19 -17.34 5.20
C THR A 293 -11.25 -16.61 6.17
N VAL A 294 -9.97 -16.53 5.80
CA VAL A 294 -8.98 -15.71 6.52
C VAL A 294 -9.01 -14.30 5.95
N LYS A 295 -9.03 -13.29 6.82
CA LYS A 295 -8.77 -11.90 6.44
C LYS A 295 -7.29 -11.79 6.11
N GLN A 296 -6.95 -11.80 4.81
CA GLN A 296 -5.57 -11.70 4.38
C GLN A 296 -5.10 -10.24 4.42
N ILE A 297 -4.07 -10.03 5.24
CA ILE A 297 -3.22 -8.85 5.23
C ILE A 297 -1.84 -9.36 4.81
N ILE A 298 -1.23 -8.68 3.85
CA ILE A 298 0.11 -9.01 3.34
C ILE A 298 1.09 -7.97 3.87
#